data_AF-V6LQP0-F1
#
_entry.id   AF-V6LQP0-F1
#
_cell.length_a   1.000
_cell.length_b   1.000
_cell.length_c   1.000
_cell.angle_alpha   90.00
_cell.angle_beta   90.00
_cell.angle_gamma   90.00
#
_symmetry.space_group_name_H-M   'P 1'
#
loop_
_entity.id
_entity.type
_entity.pdbx_description
1 polymer ?
#
loop_
_entity_poly.entity_id
_entity_poly.type
_entity_poly.pdbx_seq_one_letter_code
_entity_poly.pdbx_strand_id
1 'polypeptide(L)'
;MENEQNKPEIDCLEYTYQNYKECVPFEPTETEEPLLQFDIVQQQSLLSSFEQISNLSLQILQQSIQSLDIQSDKQVQQYLGRQDLYDTSQNSQQQLQIPSIKPKAPEEKVAFRNQQEKSHKFDIDKQNVDVKKRPQGSEQNTWSEIEIQLLEQAISQFGLSSWQEVASYINSQSNCVQKSANQCNQRWNRVSNPSLKKGKWTEAEDKRLLESCLQCEPKKWVQIAEKLGGRTDIQVRYRLAKVGHKFIQFGLLTSEYMP
;
A
#
# COMPACT_ATOMS: atom_id res chain seq x y z
N MET A 1 18.23 -49.44 35.73
CA MET A 1 18.98 -49.61 34.48
C MET A 1 18.27 -48.74 33.45
N GLU A 2 18.45 -47.43 33.62
CA GLU A 2 19.28 -46.55 32.75
C GLU A 2 18.38 -45.97 31.64
N ASN A 3 17.84 -44.77 31.81
CA ASN A 3 18.41 -43.47 31.42
C ASN A 3 18.91 -43.45 29.98
N GLU A 4 18.16 -42.81 29.08
CA GLU A 4 18.74 -42.06 27.95
C GLU A 4 17.75 -41.00 27.45
N GLN A 5 17.77 -39.88 28.17
CA GLN A 5 17.66 -38.55 27.57
C GLN A 5 18.83 -38.36 26.60
N ASN A 6 18.53 -38.02 25.35
CA ASN A 6 19.23 -37.07 24.47
C ASN A 6 19.09 -37.51 23.02
N LYS A 7 18.07 -36.97 22.34
CA LYS A 7 18.02 -36.93 20.89
C LYS A 7 18.87 -35.74 20.44
N PRO A 8 20.00 -35.93 19.73
CA PRO A 8 20.76 -34.80 19.22
C PRO A 8 19.96 -34.14 18.09
N GLU A 9 19.64 -32.87 18.33
CA GLU A 9 19.14 -31.90 17.37
C GLU A 9 20.28 -31.61 16.39
N ILE A 10 20.24 -32.21 15.19
CA ILE A 10 21.26 -31.96 14.17
C ILE A 10 20.96 -30.60 13.55
N ASP A 11 21.79 -29.61 13.89
CA ASP A 11 21.82 -28.29 13.31
C ASP A 11 22.14 -28.41 11.80
N CYS A 12 21.19 -27.98 10.97
CA CYS A 12 21.29 -28.01 9.51
C CYS A 12 22.45 -27.15 8.96
N LEU A 13 23.15 -26.38 9.80
CA LEU A 13 24.28 -25.54 9.40
C LEU A 13 25.63 -26.27 9.43
N GLU A 14 25.77 -27.42 10.07
CA GLU A 14 27.07 -28.14 10.15
C GLU A 14 27.25 -29.18 9.03
N TYR A 15 26.14 -29.72 8.49
CA TYR A 15 26.19 -30.72 7.40
C TYR A 15 26.61 -30.13 6.05
N THR A 16 26.54 -28.80 5.89
CA THR A 16 27.01 -28.13 4.68
C THR A 16 28.52 -27.89 4.71
N TYR A 17 29.15 -27.78 5.89
CA TYR A 17 30.57 -27.39 6.00
C TYR A 17 31.54 -28.56 5.72
N GLN A 18 31.14 -29.81 5.96
CA GLN A 18 32.02 -30.97 5.74
C GLN A 18 32.06 -31.48 4.29
N ASN A 19 31.10 -31.09 3.42
CA ASN A 19 31.09 -31.51 2.01
C ASN A 19 31.74 -30.50 1.04
N TYR A 20 32.30 -29.39 1.53
CA TYR A 20 33.07 -28.44 0.70
C TYR A 20 34.57 -28.79 0.58
N LYS A 21 35.05 -29.86 1.23
CA LYS A 21 36.48 -30.21 1.27
C LYS A 21 36.94 -31.28 0.28
N GLU A 22 36.06 -31.78 -0.58
CA GLU A 22 36.44 -32.65 -1.71
C GLU A 22 36.34 -31.89 -3.04
N CYS A 23 37.12 -30.79 -3.13
CA CYS A 23 37.42 -30.16 -4.42
C CYS A 23 38.66 -30.83 -5.02
N VAL A 24 38.46 -31.38 -6.22
CA VAL A 24 39.46 -31.97 -7.12
C VAL A 24 40.73 -31.10 -7.19
N PRO A 25 41.94 -31.69 -7.14
CA PRO A 25 43.17 -30.93 -7.37
C PRO A 25 43.22 -30.48 -8.83
N PHE A 26 43.06 -29.18 -9.06
CA PHE A 26 43.34 -28.56 -10.36
C PHE A 26 44.85 -28.31 -10.42
N GLU A 27 45.55 -29.09 -11.24
CA GLU A 27 46.98 -28.83 -11.52
C GLU A 27 47.11 -27.49 -12.28
N PRO A 28 48.00 -26.58 -11.84
CA PRO A 28 48.20 -25.32 -12.53
C PRO A 28 49.09 -25.54 -13.76
N THR A 29 48.49 -25.46 -14.95
CA THR A 29 49.24 -25.28 -16.19
C THR A 29 49.75 -23.84 -16.24
N GLU A 30 51.07 -23.69 -16.15
CA GLU A 30 51.80 -22.44 -16.39
C GLU A 30 51.51 -21.90 -17.79
N THR A 31 50.66 -20.88 -17.89
CA THR A 31 50.68 -19.76 -18.86
C THR A 31 49.36 -18.99 -18.70
N GLU A 32 49.41 -17.65 -18.76
CA GLU A 32 48.30 -16.68 -18.55
C GLU A 32 48.23 -16.04 -17.14
N GLU A 33 49.33 -15.46 -16.65
CA GLU A 33 49.28 -14.28 -15.76
C GLU A 33 50.22 -13.21 -16.30
N PRO A 34 49.70 -12.18 -16.99
CA PRO A 34 49.83 -10.84 -16.41
C PRO A 34 48.67 -9.87 -16.78
N LEU A 35 47.43 -10.32 -16.90
CA LEU A 35 46.30 -9.43 -17.30
C LEU A 35 45.28 -9.10 -16.19
N LEU A 36 45.33 -9.73 -15.02
CA LEU A 36 44.38 -9.44 -13.92
C LEU A 36 44.89 -8.49 -12.83
N GLN A 37 46.17 -8.08 -12.87
CA GLN A 37 46.72 -7.14 -11.88
C GLN A 37 46.47 -5.67 -12.24
N PHE A 38 46.14 -5.35 -13.49
CA PHE A 38 45.97 -3.97 -13.97
C PHE A 38 44.56 -3.38 -13.73
N ASP A 39 43.57 -4.22 -13.42
CA ASP A 39 42.16 -3.79 -13.24
C ASP A 39 41.82 -3.35 -11.80
N ILE A 40 42.59 -3.77 -10.80
CA ILE A 40 42.27 -3.48 -9.39
C ILE A 40 42.44 -1.98 -9.10
N VAL A 41 43.46 -1.33 -9.67
CA VAL A 41 43.72 0.11 -9.47
C VAL A 41 42.64 0.95 -10.14
N GLN A 42 42.18 0.57 -11.34
CA GLN A 42 41.08 1.22 -12.04
C GLN A 42 39.75 1.04 -11.27
N GLN A 43 39.47 -0.16 -10.77
CA GLN A 43 38.28 -0.44 -9.96
C GLN A 43 38.28 0.30 -8.63
N GLN A 44 39.41 0.39 -7.93
CA GLN A 44 39.56 1.17 -6.70
C GLN A 44 39.37 2.67 -6.95
N SER A 45 39.89 3.18 -8.07
CA SER A 45 39.67 4.58 -8.48
C SER A 45 38.19 4.86 -8.77
N LEU A 46 37.48 3.93 -9.40
CA LEU A 46 36.05 4.04 -9.70
C LEU A 46 35.21 4.00 -8.41
N LEU A 47 35.52 3.09 -7.49
CA LEU A 47 34.86 3.02 -6.17
C LEU A 47 35.08 4.30 -5.36
N SER A 48 36.31 4.84 -5.36
CA SER A 48 36.61 6.11 -4.70
C SER A 48 35.83 7.29 -5.32
N SER A 49 35.73 7.34 -6.64
CA SER A 49 34.93 8.37 -7.33
C SER A 49 33.43 8.25 -7.02
N PHE A 50 32.92 7.03 -6.91
CA PHE A 50 31.52 6.77 -6.56
C PHE A 50 31.21 7.23 -5.12
N GLU A 51 32.09 6.93 -4.17
CA GLU A 51 31.97 7.44 -2.79
C GLU A 51 32.03 8.96 -2.72
N GLN A 52 32.90 9.60 -3.52
CA GLN A 52 32.94 11.06 -3.60
C GLN A 52 31.63 11.65 -4.13
N ILE A 53 31.03 11.03 -5.16
CA ILE A 53 29.74 11.45 -5.71
C ILE A 53 28.62 11.27 -4.68
N SER A 54 28.60 10.16 -3.94
CA SER A 54 27.57 9.94 -2.90
C SER A 54 27.71 10.95 -1.77
N ASN A 55 28.93 11.23 -1.33
CA ASN A 55 29.20 12.19 -0.27
C ASN A 55 28.84 13.62 -0.68
N LEU A 56 29.15 14.03 -1.91
CA LEU A 56 28.73 15.33 -2.45
C LEU A 56 27.21 15.45 -2.54
N SER A 57 26.53 14.37 -2.96
CA SER A 57 25.07 14.33 -3.02
C SER A 57 24.44 14.46 -1.63
N LEU A 58 24.99 13.79 -0.62
CA LEU A 58 24.56 13.92 0.78
C LEU A 58 24.80 15.34 1.32
N GLN A 59 25.93 15.96 0.97
CA GLN A 59 26.25 17.33 1.37
C GLN A 59 25.29 18.35 0.76
N ILE A 60 24.92 18.19 -0.51
CA ILE A 60 23.94 19.05 -1.19
C ILE A 60 22.55 18.92 -0.54
N LEU A 61 22.14 17.69 -0.22
CA LEU A 61 20.88 17.45 0.48
C LEU A 61 20.89 18.08 1.88
N GLN A 62 22.00 17.96 2.62
CA GLN A 62 22.14 18.54 3.94
C GLN A 62 22.12 20.08 3.93
N GLN A 63 22.79 20.71 2.94
CA GLN A 63 22.72 22.16 2.74
C GLN A 63 21.30 22.62 2.37
N SER A 64 20.60 21.84 1.55
CA SER A 64 19.21 22.13 1.18
C SER A 64 18.28 22.08 2.41
N ILE A 65 18.43 21.08 3.27
CA ILE A 65 17.67 20.96 4.53
C ILE A 65 17.94 22.15 5.45
N GLN A 66 19.21 22.53 5.66
CA GLN A 66 19.58 23.70 6.46
C GLN A 66 18.99 25.00 5.89
N SER A 67 18.97 25.16 4.56
CA SER A 67 18.41 26.34 3.92
C SER A 67 16.90 26.46 4.10
N LEU A 68 16.18 25.33 4.10
CA LEU A 68 14.74 25.27 4.35
C LEU A 68 14.41 25.67 5.79
N ASP A 69 15.21 25.20 6.76
CA ASP A 69 15.06 25.52 8.19
C ASP A 69 15.23 27.03 8.46
N ILE A 70 16.24 27.64 7.82
CA ILE A 70 16.49 29.09 7.89
C ILE A 70 15.37 29.90 7.22
N GLN A 71 14.77 29.40 6.14
CA GLN A 71 13.65 30.06 5.48
C GLN A 71 12.36 30.01 6.32
N SER A 72 12.07 28.87 6.96
CA SER A 72 10.94 28.77 7.89
C SER A 72 11.10 29.70 9.09
N ASP A 73 12.29 29.79 9.67
CA ASP A 73 12.54 30.70 10.80
C ASP A 73 12.35 32.17 10.42
N LYS A 74 12.81 32.59 9.24
CA LYS A 74 12.58 33.97 8.76
C LYS A 74 11.10 34.28 8.56
N GLN A 75 10.32 33.31 8.08
CA GLN A 75 8.88 33.49 7.87
C GLN A 75 8.11 33.54 9.20
N VAL A 76 8.51 32.72 10.18
CA VAL A 76 7.97 32.75 11.55
C VAL A 76 8.31 34.08 12.23
N GLN A 77 9.55 34.57 12.12
CA GLN A 77 9.95 35.86 12.68
C GLN A 77 9.22 37.05 12.02
N GLN A 78 8.96 36.99 10.70
CA GLN A 78 8.15 38.00 10.02
C GLN A 78 6.68 37.99 10.49
N TYR A 79 6.13 36.81 10.77
CA TYR A 79 4.77 36.68 11.27
C TYR A 79 4.65 37.23 12.70
N LEU A 80 5.58 36.86 13.59
CA LEU A 80 5.62 37.36 14.97
C LEU A 80 5.86 38.88 15.02
N GLY A 81 6.78 39.41 14.21
CA GLY A 81 7.01 40.86 14.12
C GLY A 81 5.81 41.66 13.56
N ARG A 82 4.90 41.04 12.81
CA ARG A 82 3.60 41.65 12.43
C ARG A 82 2.60 41.62 13.58
N GLN A 83 2.66 40.61 14.45
CA GLN A 83 1.80 40.52 15.63
C GLN A 83 2.13 41.59 16.66
N ASP A 84 3.41 41.86 16.91
CA ASP A 84 3.84 42.93 17.84
C ASP A 84 3.36 44.33 17.39
N LEU A 85 3.31 44.58 16.08
CA LEU A 85 2.77 45.82 15.52
C LEU A 85 1.23 45.92 15.67
N TYR A 86 0.53 44.77 15.63
CA TYR A 86 -0.92 44.72 15.79
C TYR A 86 -1.33 44.91 17.25
N ASP A 87 -0.59 44.33 18.19
CA ASP A 87 -0.85 44.49 19.63
C ASP A 87 -0.49 45.90 20.14
N THR A 88 0.55 46.53 19.57
CA THR A 88 0.89 47.94 19.86
C THR A 88 -0.17 48.91 19.32
N SER A 89 -0.78 48.58 18.18
CA SER A 89 -1.89 49.34 17.58
C SER A 89 -3.18 49.29 18.41
N GLN A 90 -3.47 48.19 19.10
CA GLN A 90 -4.70 48.02 19.89
C GLN A 90 -4.60 48.60 21.29
N ASN A 91 -3.41 48.65 21.89
CA ASN A 91 -3.20 49.25 23.22
C ASN A 91 -3.31 50.79 23.22
N SER A 92 -3.29 51.41 22.03
CA SER A 92 -3.42 52.87 21.87
C SER A 92 -4.88 53.37 21.83
N GLN A 93 -5.87 52.48 21.73
CA GLN A 93 -7.29 52.85 21.50
C GLN A 93 -8.24 52.57 22.68
N GLN A 94 -7.77 52.06 23.83
CA GLN A 94 -8.64 51.71 24.97
C GLN A 94 -8.53 52.64 26.19
N GLN A 95 -8.55 53.96 25.99
CA GLN A 95 -8.68 54.90 27.11
C GLN A 95 -9.86 55.87 26.95
N LEU A 96 -11.08 55.35 26.87
CA LEU A 96 -12.32 56.05 27.26
C LEU A 96 -13.32 55.06 27.89
N GLN A 97 -13.86 55.44 29.05
CA GLN A 97 -14.61 54.61 30.01
C GLN A 97 -16.15 54.83 29.96
N ILE A 98 -16.92 53.72 30.14
CA ILE A 98 -18.24 53.54 30.84
C ILE A 98 -19.55 53.94 30.06
N PRO A 99 -20.75 53.26 30.20
CA PRO A 99 -21.22 52.32 31.25
C PRO A 99 -21.90 50.98 30.83
N SER A 100 -22.06 50.16 31.87
CA SER A 100 -22.71 48.85 32.01
C SER A 100 -24.23 48.82 31.74
N ILE A 101 -24.71 47.88 30.91
CA ILE A 101 -26.12 47.40 30.86
C ILE A 101 -26.13 45.89 30.54
N LYS A 102 -26.80 45.08 31.37
CA LYS A 102 -27.05 43.63 31.15
C LYS A 102 -28.23 43.41 30.18
N PRO A 103 -28.18 42.36 29.34
CA PRO A 103 -29.38 41.54 29.07
C PRO A 103 -29.05 40.03 29.04
N LYS A 104 -29.75 39.13 29.74
CA LYS A 104 -31.12 38.58 29.57
C LYS A 104 -31.31 37.86 28.21
N ALA A 105 -31.59 36.55 28.30
CA ALA A 105 -31.86 35.62 27.20
C ALA A 105 -33.01 36.07 26.28
N PRO A 106 -33.10 35.51 25.07
CA PRO A 106 -34.24 34.62 24.80
C PRO A 106 -33.92 33.38 23.96
N GLU A 107 -34.76 32.38 24.19
CA GLU A 107 -34.98 31.18 23.37
C GLU A 107 -35.47 31.55 21.96
N GLU A 108 -35.07 30.80 20.93
CA GLU A 108 -36.03 30.24 19.97
C GLU A 108 -35.49 29.05 19.19
N LYS A 109 -36.42 28.15 18.87
CA LYS A 109 -36.27 26.78 18.43
C LYS A 109 -36.06 26.71 16.92
N VAL A 110 -35.15 25.87 16.44
CA VAL A 110 -35.27 25.28 15.10
C VAL A 110 -35.03 23.78 15.19
N ALA A 111 -36.08 23.04 14.90
CA ALA A 111 -36.11 21.59 14.86
C ALA A 111 -35.23 21.04 13.73
N PHE A 112 -34.43 20.03 14.01
CA PHE A 112 -33.98 19.10 12.98
C PHE A 112 -34.30 17.65 13.37
N ARG A 113 -34.87 16.96 12.39
CA ARG A 113 -35.60 15.71 12.50
C ARG A 113 -34.63 14.53 12.54
N ASN A 114 -34.71 13.76 13.62
CA ASN A 114 -34.06 12.44 13.78
C ASN A 114 -34.68 11.40 12.84
N GLN A 115 -33.85 10.67 12.08
CA GLN A 115 -34.16 9.31 11.62
C GLN A 115 -32.91 8.40 11.63
N GLN A 116 -32.72 7.79 12.80
CA GLN A 116 -32.33 6.40 13.07
C GLN A 116 -31.16 5.74 12.29
N GLU A 117 -30.04 5.66 13.00
CA GLU A 117 -29.06 4.58 12.91
C GLU A 117 -29.71 3.23 13.29
N LYS A 118 -29.51 2.19 12.48
CA LYS A 118 -29.72 0.80 12.89
C LYS A 118 -28.39 0.07 12.89
N SER A 119 -27.83 -0.04 14.09
CA SER A 119 -26.89 -1.07 14.48
C SER A 119 -27.56 -2.44 14.41
N HIS A 120 -26.96 -3.39 13.71
CA HIS A 120 -27.32 -4.80 13.82
C HIS A 120 -26.16 -5.56 14.45
N LYS A 121 -26.39 -5.87 15.72
CA LYS A 121 -25.62 -6.76 16.59
C LYS A 121 -25.73 -8.19 16.04
N PHE A 122 -24.64 -8.94 16.20
CA PHE A 122 -24.60 -10.38 16.00
C PHE A 122 -25.43 -11.09 17.08
N ASP A 123 -26.34 -11.97 16.67
CA ASP A 123 -26.88 -13.02 17.53
C ASP A 123 -26.57 -14.38 16.89
N ILE A 124 -25.84 -15.20 17.64
CA ILE A 124 -25.62 -16.63 17.36
C ILE A 124 -26.83 -17.34 17.94
N ASP A 125 -27.66 -17.94 17.09
CA ASP A 125 -28.60 -18.96 17.55
C ASP A 125 -28.55 -20.18 16.63
N LYS A 126 -28.20 -21.33 17.23
CA LYS A 126 -28.09 -22.63 16.57
C LYS A 126 -29.46 -23.29 16.60
N GLN A 127 -30.25 -23.18 15.54
CA GLN A 127 -31.36 -24.12 15.31
C GLN A 127 -31.47 -24.48 13.82
N ASN A 128 -31.59 -25.78 13.58
CA ASN A 128 -31.71 -26.48 12.29
C ASN A 128 -32.77 -25.82 11.39
N VAL A 129 -32.35 -25.33 10.21
CA VAL A 129 -33.26 -24.98 9.12
C VAL A 129 -32.68 -25.53 7.82
N ASP A 130 -33.49 -26.35 7.17
CA ASP A 130 -33.33 -26.91 5.83
C ASP A 130 -32.37 -26.12 4.92
N VAL A 131 -31.33 -26.80 4.46
CA VAL A 131 -30.42 -26.30 3.42
C VAL A 131 -31.20 -26.20 2.11
N LYS A 132 -31.97 -25.12 1.95
CA LYS A 132 -32.39 -24.66 0.63
C LYS A 132 -31.12 -24.28 -0.11
N LYS A 133 -30.70 -25.14 -1.05
CA LYS A 133 -29.63 -24.86 -2.01
C LYS A 133 -29.82 -23.45 -2.52
N ARG A 134 -28.80 -22.61 -2.32
CA ARG A 134 -28.73 -21.24 -2.84
C ARG A 134 -29.09 -21.30 -4.33
N PRO A 135 -30.06 -20.50 -4.82
CA PRO A 135 -30.43 -20.53 -6.23
C PRO A 135 -29.15 -20.33 -7.04
N GLN A 136 -28.85 -21.27 -7.93
CA GLN A 136 -27.66 -21.21 -8.76
C GLN A 136 -27.68 -19.85 -9.45
N GLY A 137 -26.68 -19.01 -9.14
CA GLY A 137 -26.47 -17.77 -9.85
C GLY A 137 -26.43 -18.08 -11.34
N SER A 138 -27.09 -17.26 -12.14
CA SER A 138 -27.25 -17.49 -13.57
C SER A 138 -25.94 -17.92 -14.23
N GLU A 139 -26.00 -18.95 -15.06
CA GLU A 139 -24.87 -19.54 -15.82
C GLU A 139 -24.08 -18.50 -16.63
N GLN A 140 -24.64 -17.29 -16.78
CA GLN A 140 -24.06 -16.10 -17.39
C GLN A 140 -22.71 -15.65 -16.77
N ASN A 141 -22.45 -15.99 -15.50
CA ASN A 141 -21.30 -15.46 -14.77
C ASN A 141 -20.09 -16.40 -14.67
N THR A 142 -20.19 -17.62 -15.22
CA THR A 142 -19.08 -18.55 -15.27
C THR A 142 -18.22 -18.22 -16.49
N TRP A 143 -16.93 -17.99 -16.27
CA TRP A 143 -15.92 -17.82 -17.30
C TRP A 143 -15.16 -19.13 -17.46
N SER A 144 -15.23 -19.72 -18.64
CA SER A 144 -14.47 -20.90 -19.03
C SER A 144 -13.01 -20.55 -19.30
N GLU A 145 -12.15 -21.57 -19.27
CA GLU A 145 -10.72 -21.41 -19.58
C GLU A 145 -10.50 -20.87 -20.99
N ILE A 146 -11.30 -21.33 -21.96
CA ILE A 146 -11.26 -20.85 -23.35
C ILE A 146 -11.63 -19.36 -23.42
N GLU A 147 -12.68 -18.93 -22.73
CA GLU A 147 -13.05 -17.50 -22.69
C GLU A 147 -11.97 -16.64 -22.03
N ILE A 148 -11.24 -17.16 -21.04
CA ILE A 148 -10.12 -16.46 -20.40
C ILE A 148 -8.94 -16.32 -21.38
N GLN A 149 -8.60 -17.39 -22.09
CA GLN A 149 -7.55 -17.36 -23.12
C GLN A 149 -7.90 -16.39 -24.25
N LEU A 150 -9.15 -16.41 -24.72
CA LEU A 150 -9.64 -15.46 -25.72
C LEU A 150 -9.61 -14.01 -25.19
N LEU A 151 -9.91 -13.79 -23.91
CA LEU A 151 -9.81 -12.48 -23.27
C LEU A 151 -8.37 -11.96 -23.24
N GLU A 152 -7.41 -12.80 -22.83
CA GLU A 152 -5.98 -12.47 -22.84
C GLU A 152 -5.48 -12.15 -24.24
N GLN A 153 -5.84 -12.98 -25.23
CA GLN A 153 -5.47 -12.77 -26.63
C GLN A 153 -6.08 -11.47 -27.19
N ALA A 154 -7.37 -11.23 -26.95
CA ALA A 154 -8.05 -10.02 -27.40
C ALA A 154 -7.41 -8.76 -26.80
N ILE A 155 -7.04 -8.79 -25.52
CA ILE A 155 -6.36 -7.66 -24.86
C ILE A 155 -4.96 -7.44 -25.45
N SER A 156 -4.24 -8.51 -25.78
CA SER A 156 -2.96 -8.40 -26.47
C SER A 156 -3.09 -7.76 -27.86
N GLN A 157 -4.24 -7.91 -28.52
CA GLN A 157 -4.48 -7.40 -29.87
C GLN A 157 -5.07 -5.98 -29.89
N PHE A 158 -6.07 -5.70 -29.04
CA PHE A 158 -6.83 -4.44 -29.04
C PHE A 158 -6.46 -3.50 -27.88
N GLY A 159 -5.73 -3.99 -26.87
CA GLY A 159 -5.36 -3.22 -25.68
C GLY A 159 -6.45 -3.12 -24.61
N LEU A 160 -6.21 -2.28 -23.60
CA LEU A 160 -7.06 -2.11 -22.39
C LEU A 160 -8.08 -0.96 -22.50
N SER A 161 -8.11 -0.22 -23.61
CA SER A 161 -9.07 0.86 -23.87
C SER A 161 -10.30 0.39 -24.63
N SER A 162 -10.17 -0.68 -25.40
CA SER A 162 -11.15 -1.11 -26.40
C SER A 162 -12.00 -2.31 -26.00
N TRP A 163 -12.70 -2.21 -24.86
CA TRP A 163 -13.47 -3.33 -24.31
C TRP A 163 -14.63 -3.80 -25.20
N GLN A 164 -15.14 -2.96 -26.09
CA GLN A 164 -16.18 -3.33 -27.05
C GLN A 164 -15.65 -4.27 -28.13
N GLU A 165 -14.45 -4.01 -28.66
CA GLU A 165 -13.75 -4.87 -29.61
C GLU A 165 -13.35 -6.20 -28.95
N VAL A 166 -12.84 -6.13 -27.72
CA VAL A 166 -12.51 -7.32 -26.92
C VAL A 166 -13.72 -8.24 -26.72
N ALA A 167 -14.87 -7.67 -26.31
CA ALA A 167 -16.09 -8.44 -26.13
C ALA A 167 -16.59 -9.06 -27.44
N SER A 168 -16.56 -8.30 -28.53
CA SER A 168 -16.97 -8.77 -29.86
C SER A 168 -16.09 -9.92 -30.34
N TYR A 169 -14.77 -9.85 -30.12
CA TYR A 169 -13.84 -10.92 -30.45
C TYR A 169 -14.16 -12.20 -29.67
N ILE A 170 -14.26 -12.13 -28.34
CA ILE A 170 -14.57 -13.29 -27.50
C ILE A 170 -15.90 -13.94 -27.93
N ASN A 171 -16.92 -13.12 -28.16
CA ASN A 171 -18.25 -13.59 -28.56
C ASN A 171 -18.32 -14.17 -29.98
N SER A 172 -17.41 -13.77 -30.87
CA SER A 172 -17.31 -14.33 -32.23
C SER A 172 -16.62 -15.70 -32.26
N GLN A 173 -15.74 -15.96 -31.28
CA GLN A 173 -14.94 -17.18 -31.21
C GLN A 173 -15.50 -18.20 -30.21
N SER A 174 -16.28 -17.73 -29.22
CA SER A 174 -16.87 -18.56 -28.18
C SER A 174 -18.29 -18.97 -28.54
N ASN A 175 -18.58 -20.27 -28.42
CA ASN A 175 -19.95 -20.81 -28.52
C ASN A 175 -20.75 -20.66 -27.21
N CYS A 176 -20.23 -19.92 -26.23
CA CYS A 176 -20.83 -19.75 -24.90
C CYS A 176 -21.72 -18.49 -24.81
N VAL A 177 -22.16 -18.19 -23.58
CA VAL A 177 -22.98 -17.01 -23.29
C VAL A 177 -22.23 -15.72 -23.62
N GLN A 178 -22.88 -14.85 -24.39
CA GLN A 178 -22.36 -13.54 -24.79
C GLN A 178 -21.90 -12.71 -23.58
N LYS A 179 -20.66 -12.20 -23.64
CA LYS A 179 -20.07 -11.32 -22.64
C LYS A 179 -20.13 -9.87 -23.12
N SER A 180 -20.57 -8.97 -22.26
CA SER A 180 -20.51 -7.53 -22.49
C SER A 180 -19.10 -6.98 -22.25
N ALA A 181 -18.81 -5.81 -22.83
CA ALA A 181 -17.56 -5.06 -22.61
C ALA A 181 -17.26 -4.85 -21.11
N ASN A 182 -18.28 -4.51 -20.33
CA ASN A 182 -18.14 -4.32 -18.88
C ASN A 182 -17.76 -5.61 -18.15
N GLN A 183 -18.33 -6.75 -18.55
CA GLN A 183 -17.96 -8.05 -17.96
C GLN A 183 -16.51 -8.42 -18.29
N CYS A 184 -16.05 -8.16 -19.52
CA CYS A 184 -14.66 -8.40 -19.92
C CYS A 184 -13.69 -7.53 -19.11
N ASN A 185 -13.98 -6.23 -19.01
CA ASN A 185 -13.20 -5.29 -18.20
C ASN A 185 -13.12 -5.74 -16.73
N GLN A 186 -14.28 -6.05 -16.12
CA GLN A 186 -14.32 -6.50 -14.73
C GLN A 186 -13.56 -7.80 -14.53
N ARG A 187 -13.69 -8.77 -15.45
CA ARG A 187 -12.98 -10.05 -15.39
C ARG A 187 -11.47 -9.87 -15.45
N TRP A 188 -11.00 -8.99 -16.33
CA TRP A 188 -9.58 -8.66 -16.42
C TRP A 188 -9.08 -8.03 -15.12
N ASN A 189 -9.68 -6.91 -14.72
CA ASN A 189 -9.21 -6.09 -13.61
C ASN A 189 -9.33 -6.76 -12.23
N ARG A 190 -10.14 -7.82 -12.10
CA ARG A 190 -10.34 -8.52 -10.82
C ARG A 190 -9.66 -9.88 -10.73
N VAL A 191 -9.39 -10.54 -11.85
CA VAL A 191 -9.02 -11.97 -11.83
C VAL A 191 -7.92 -12.32 -12.82
N SER A 192 -8.05 -11.87 -14.08
CA SER A 192 -7.25 -12.39 -15.19
C SER A 192 -5.97 -11.58 -15.42
N ASN A 193 -5.91 -10.33 -14.95
CA ASN A 193 -4.71 -9.50 -15.05
C ASN A 193 -3.52 -10.14 -14.31
N PRO A 194 -2.40 -10.45 -15.00
CA PRO A 194 -1.21 -11.08 -14.40
C PRO A 194 -0.53 -10.24 -13.31
N SER A 195 -0.74 -8.92 -13.30
CA SER A 195 -0.19 -8.05 -12.25
C SER A 195 -0.85 -8.26 -10.88
N LEU A 196 -2.02 -8.93 -10.84
CA LEU A 196 -2.72 -9.23 -9.61
C LEU A 196 -2.05 -10.37 -8.85
N LYS A 197 -1.58 -10.06 -7.64
CA LYS A 197 -0.97 -11.01 -6.72
C LYS A 197 -2.04 -11.90 -6.10
N LYS A 198 -1.88 -13.21 -6.33
CA LYS A 198 -2.66 -14.28 -5.71
C LYS A 198 -1.86 -14.82 -4.53
N GLY A 199 -2.52 -15.04 -3.40
CA GLY A 199 -1.90 -15.64 -2.21
C GLY A 199 -1.77 -14.72 -1.00
N LYS A 200 -0.93 -15.15 -0.04
CA LYS A 200 -0.76 -14.53 1.28
C LYS A 200 -0.24 -13.10 1.16
N TRP A 201 -0.56 -12.29 2.16
CA TRP A 201 -0.01 -10.94 2.32
C TRP A 201 1.34 -11.02 3.01
N THR A 202 2.30 -10.29 2.47
CA THR A 202 3.62 -10.12 3.07
C THR A 202 3.66 -8.88 3.96
N GLU A 203 4.58 -8.84 4.92
CA GLU A 203 4.75 -7.66 5.78
C GLU A 203 5.17 -6.42 4.97
N ALA A 204 5.93 -6.61 3.89
CA ALA A 204 6.27 -5.54 2.95
C ALA A 204 5.04 -4.98 2.21
N GLU A 205 4.04 -5.81 1.92
CA GLU A 205 2.76 -5.34 1.40
C GLU A 205 1.94 -4.61 2.46
N ASP A 206 1.97 -5.04 3.72
CA ASP A 206 1.28 -4.35 4.81
C ASP A 206 1.85 -2.94 5.05
N LYS A 207 3.18 -2.79 4.96
CA LYS A 207 3.84 -1.47 5.03
C LYS A 207 3.38 -0.55 3.89
N ARG A 208 3.40 -1.04 2.65
CA ARG A 208 2.90 -0.28 1.49
C ARG A 208 1.41 0.01 1.56
N LEU A 209 0.62 -0.90 2.13
CA LEU A 209 -0.80 -0.70 2.37
C LEU A 209 -1.03 0.47 3.33
N LEU A 210 -0.26 0.54 4.42
CA LEU A 210 -0.31 1.65 5.35
C LEU A 210 0.06 2.97 4.67
N GLU A 211 1.18 3.02 3.94
CA GLU A 211 1.61 4.19 3.17
C GLU A 211 0.53 4.64 2.18
N SER A 212 -0.10 3.69 1.48
CA SER A 212 -1.17 3.98 0.51
C SER A 212 -2.42 4.54 1.21
N CYS A 213 -2.76 4.05 2.41
CA CYS A 213 -3.87 4.58 3.18
C CYS A 213 -3.62 6.03 3.60
N LEU A 214 -2.41 6.34 4.08
CA LEU A 214 -2.06 7.71 4.51
C LEU A 214 -2.10 8.74 3.38
N GLN A 215 -1.98 8.30 2.13
CA GLN A 215 -2.04 9.15 0.95
C GLN A 215 -3.43 9.26 0.32
N CYS A 216 -4.43 8.57 0.88
CA CYS A 216 -5.78 8.50 0.34
C CYS A 216 -6.80 8.90 1.41
N GLU A 217 -7.99 9.32 0.99
CA GLU A 217 -9.09 9.51 1.93
C GLU A 217 -9.57 8.17 2.52
N PRO A 218 -10.13 8.19 3.73
CA PRO A 218 -10.72 7.01 4.35
C PRO A 218 -11.77 6.34 3.46
N LYS A 219 -11.79 5.00 3.48
CA LYS A 219 -12.75 4.15 2.77
C LYS A 219 -12.72 4.24 1.23
N LYS A 220 -11.74 4.93 0.64
CA LYS A 220 -11.50 4.94 -0.82
C LYS A 220 -10.69 3.71 -1.27
N TRP A 221 -11.25 2.51 -1.10
CA TRP A 221 -10.53 1.24 -1.34
C TRP A 221 -9.98 1.09 -2.75
N VAL A 222 -10.70 1.61 -3.76
CA VAL A 222 -10.25 1.57 -5.16
C VAL A 222 -8.97 2.38 -5.34
N GLN A 223 -8.94 3.61 -4.82
CA GLN A 223 -7.76 4.48 -4.90
C GLN A 223 -6.57 3.90 -4.11
N ILE A 224 -6.84 3.32 -2.94
CA ILE A 224 -5.81 2.67 -2.13
C ILE A 224 -5.23 1.46 -2.86
N ALA A 225 -6.07 0.66 -3.52
CA ALA A 225 -5.64 -0.50 -4.31
C ALA A 225 -4.82 -0.09 -5.54
N GLU A 226 -5.22 0.97 -6.22
CA GLU A 226 -4.47 1.55 -7.35
C GLU A 226 -3.07 2.01 -6.92
N LYS A 227 -2.96 2.70 -5.78
CA LYS A 227 -1.64 3.11 -5.22
C LYS A 227 -0.80 1.92 -4.76
N LEU A 228 -1.42 0.93 -4.10
CA LEU A 228 -0.71 -0.24 -3.59
C LEU A 228 -0.15 -1.10 -4.74
N GLY A 229 -0.92 -1.24 -5.81
CA GLY A 229 -0.57 -2.04 -6.99
C GLY A 229 -0.67 -3.55 -6.74
N GLY A 230 -1.21 -4.27 -7.74
CA GLY A 230 -1.26 -5.73 -7.74
C GLY A 230 -2.21 -6.36 -6.70
N ARG A 231 -3.02 -5.58 -5.98
CA ARG A 231 -4.12 -6.07 -5.13
C ARG A 231 -5.40 -5.34 -5.51
N THR A 232 -6.54 -5.98 -5.35
CA THR A 232 -7.86 -5.37 -5.61
C THR A 232 -8.37 -4.60 -4.39
N ASP A 233 -9.32 -3.69 -4.62
CA ASP A 233 -10.05 -2.95 -3.59
C ASP A 233 -10.67 -3.87 -2.53
N ILE A 234 -11.24 -5.00 -2.97
CA ILE A 234 -11.81 -6.03 -2.10
C ILE A 234 -10.73 -6.67 -1.22
N GLN A 235 -9.57 -7.00 -1.80
CA GLN A 235 -8.44 -7.58 -1.05
C GLN A 235 -7.89 -6.59 -0.02
N VAL A 236 -7.73 -5.32 -0.40
CA VAL A 236 -7.31 -4.23 0.48
C VAL A 236 -8.26 -4.10 1.67
N ARG A 237 -9.57 -3.99 1.40
CA ARG A 237 -10.59 -3.87 2.45
C ARG A 237 -10.53 -5.04 3.44
N TYR A 238 -10.44 -6.27 2.93
CA TYR A 238 -10.34 -7.45 3.78
C TYR A 238 -9.03 -7.52 4.57
N ARG A 239 -7.92 -7.03 4.00
CA ARG A 239 -6.66 -6.98 4.73
C ARG A 239 -6.74 -5.97 5.87
N LEU A 240 -7.25 -4.77 5.63
CA LEU A 240 -7.44 -3.75 6.65
C LEU A 240 -8.35 -4.22 7.79
N ALA A 241 -9.43 -4.94 7.50
CA ALA A 241 -10.26 -5.56 8.54
C ALA A 241 -9.44 -6.47 9.48
N LYS A 242 -8.41 -7.15 8.97
CA LYS A 242 -7.59 -8.09 9.74
C LYS A 242 -6.45 -7.43 10.49
N VAL A 243 -5.73 -6.49 9.87
CA VAL A 243 -4.49 -5.91 10.44
C VAL A 243 -4.64 -4.47 10.91
N GLY A 244 -5.70 -3.77 10.50
CA GLY A 244 -5.89 -2.34 10.76
C GLY A 244 -5.99 -1.98 12.24
N HIS A 245 -6.52 -2.87 13.09
CA HIS A 245 -6.51 -2.66 14.54
C HIS A 245 -5.10 -2.46 15.11
N LYS A 246 -4.09 -3.13 14.54
CA LYS A 246 -2.68 -2.94 14.94
C LYS A 246 -2.19 -1.56 14.56
N PHE A 247 -2.49 -1.11 13.34
CA PHE A 247 -2.10 0.23 12.89
C PHE A 247 -2.72 1.32 13.78
N ILE A 248 -3.98 1.16 14.19
CA ILE A 248 -4.65 2.07 15.12
C ILE A 248 -4.01 2.03 16.51
N GLN A 249 -3.71 0.83 17.03
CA GLN A 249 -3.04 0.67 18.33
C GLN A 249 -1.68 1.39 18.36
N PHE A 250 -0.94 1.38 17.26
CA PHE A 250 0.34 2.08 17.13
C PHE A 250 0.20 3.56 16.72
N GLY A 251 -1.02 4.09 16.60
CA GLY A 251 -1.27 5.48 16.20
C GLY A 251 -0.89 5.80 14.75
N LEU A 252 -0.72 4.77 13.90
CA LEU A 252 -0.32 4.90 12.50
C LEU A 252 -1.51 5.15 11.57
N LEU A 253 -2.72 4.79 11.99
CA LEU A 253 -3.95 4.97 11.22
C LEU A 253 -5.10 5.31 12.16
N THR A 254 -6.06 6.10 11.68
CA THR A 254 -7.30 6.43 12.40
C THR A 254 -8.39 5.37 12.16
N SER A 255 -9.35 5.27 13.08
CA SER A 255 -10.44 4.28 13.00
C SER A 255 -11.38 4.46 11.79
N GLU A 256 -11.38 5.64 11.18
CA GLU A 256 -12.14 5.95 9.96
C GLU A 256 -11.73 5.10 8.74
N TYR A 257 -10.51 4.58 8.72
CA TYR A 257 -10.00 3.68 7.68
C TYR A 257 -10.41 2.22 7.90
N MET A 258 -11.21 1.91 8.92
CA MET A 258 -11.73 0.57 9.12
C MET A 258 -13.02 0.34 8.30
N PRO A 259 -13.20 -0.89 7.76
CA PRO A 259 -14.30 -1.24 6.87
C PRO A 259 -15.64 -1.56 7.54
#